data_AF-A0A6B3DX18-F1
#
_entry.id   AF-A0A6B3DX18-F1
#
_cell.length_a   1.000
_cell.length_b   1.000
_cell.length_c   1.000
_cell.angle_alpha   90.00
_cell.angle_beta   90.00
_cell.angle_gamma   90.00
#
_symmetry.space_group_name_H-M   'P 1'
#
loop_
_entity.id
_entity.type
_entity.pdbx_description
1 polymer ?
#
loop_
_entity_poly.entity_id
_entity_poly.type
_entity_poly.pdbx_seq_one_letter_code
_entity_poly.pdbx_strand_id
1 'polypeptide(L)' 'MTAVALLDWRSPEHFDHSGDKPCVLCTKPTPLRSDTGKPVHKVCAEAWTDAHPAKEDDR' A
#
# COMPACT_ATOMS: atom_id res chain seq x y z
N MET A 1 0.87 -18.45 -12.05
CA MET A 1 1.48 -17.11 -11.99
C MET A 1 0.95 -16.49 -10.71
N THR A 2 1.77 -16.35 -9.67
CA THR A 2 1.34 -15.71 -8.42
C THR A 2 0.90 -14.29 -8.75
N ALA A 3 -0.40 -14.03 -8.61
CA ALA A 3 -0.96 -12.71 -8.83
C ALA A 3 -0.40 -11.78 -7.74
N VAL A 4 0.65 -11.03 -8.07
CA VAL A 4 1.01 -9.85 -7.29
C VAL A 4 -0.17 -8.91 -7.49
N ALA A 5 -0.97 -8.71 -6.45
CA ALA A 5 -1.96 -7.64 -6.42
C ALA A 5 -1.17 -6.32 -6.53
N LEU A 6 -0.95 -5.89 -7.77
CA LEU A 6 -0.30 -4.64 -8.10
C LEU A 6 -1.22 -3.53 -7.60
N LEU A 7 -0.84 -2.90 -6.50
CA LEU A 7 -1.50 -1.71 -5.98
C LEU A 7 -1.44 -0.62 -7.06
N ASP A 8 -2.59 -0.06 -7.45
CA ASP A 8 -2.68 0.94 -8.51
C ASP A 8 -2.36 2.35 -7.98
N TRP A 9 -1.07 2.63 -7.80
CA TRP A 9 -0.60 3.94 -7.33
C TRP A 9 -0.82 5.11 -8.31
N ARG A 10 -1.46 4.89 -9.46
CA ARG A 10 -1.71 5.95 -10.45
C ARG A 10 -2.93 6.79 -10.11
N SER A 11 -3.81 6.34 -9.21
CA SER A 11 -4.94 7.18 -8.78
C SER A 11 -4.44 8.32 -7.88
N PRO A 12 -4.84 9.58 -8.15
CA PRO A 12 -4.54 10.71 -7.26
C PRO A 12 -5.15 10.54 -5.86
N GLU A 13 -6.12 9.63 -5.68
CA GLU A 13 -6.72 9.30 -4.37
C GLU A 13 -5.72 8.71 -3.37
N HIS A 14 -4.60 8.16 -3.86
CA HIS A 14 -3.52 7.70 -3.00
C HIS A 14 -2.72 8.85 -2.39
N PHE A 15 -2.82 10.07 -2.90
CA PHE A 15 -2.07 11.21 -2.39
C PHE A 15 -2.95 12.10 -1.51
N ASP A 16 -2.63 12.13 -0.21
CA ASP A 16 -3.34 12.97 0.76
C ASP A 16 -2.69 14.35 0.86
N HIS A 17 -3.34 15.35 0.28
CA HIS A 17 -2.91 16.75 0.33
C HIS A 17 -3.09 17.41 1.70
N SER A 18 -3.80 16.78 2.65
CA SER A 18 -4.02 17.34 3.99
C SER A 18 -2.81 17.20 4.91
N GLY A 19 -1.85 16.35 4.54
CA GLY A 19 -0.56 16.25 5.21
C GLY A 19 -0.06 14.82 5.42
N ASP A 20 1.17 14.75 5.89
CA ASP A 20 1.86 13.48 6.14
C ASP A 20 1.33 12.79 7.38
N LYS A 21 1.15 11.47 7.28
CA LYS A 21 0.83 10.59 8.40
C LYS A 21 1.91 9.51 8.54
N PRO A 22 2.14 8.96 9.73
CA PRO A 22 3.15 7.93 9.92
C PRO A 22 2.77 6.66 9.15
N CYS A 23 3.69 6.15 8.33
CA CYS A 23 3.53 4.88 7.62
C CYS A 23 3.30 3.73 8.61
N VAL A 24 2.28 2.90 8.38
CA VAL A 24 1.94 1.79 9.27
C VAL A 24 3.00 0.67 9.31
N LEU A 25 3.95 0.65 8.38
CA LEU A 25 5.00 -0.36 8.29
C LEU A 25 6.36 0.12 8.79
N CYS A 26 6.76 1.37 8.48
CA CYS A 26 8.08 1.89 8.80
C CYS A 26 8.07 3.16 9.67
N THR A 27 6.87 3.61 10.08
CA THR A 27 6.60 4.77 10.96
C THR A 27 7.08 6.14 10.46
N LYS A 28 7.77 6.21 9.32
CA LYS A 28 8.19 7.48 8.71
C LYS A 28 6.99 8.23 8.10
N PRO A 29 7.00 9.57 8.08
CA PRO A 29 5.92 10.36 7.47
C PRO A 29 5.73 10.01 5.99
N THR A 30 4.47 9.95 5.56
CA THR A 30 4.08 9.72 4.17
C THR A 30 2.81 10.48 3.80
N PRO A 31 2.77 11.13 2.61
CA PRO A 31 1.53 11.67 2.06
C PRO A 31 0.68 10.57 1.42
N LEU A 32 1.23 9.37 1.22
CA LEU A 32 0.55 8.30 0.50
C LEU A 32 -0.43 7.50 1.36
N ARG A 33 -1.48 6.99 0.73
CA ARG A 33 -2.54 6.14 1.29
C ARG A 33 -2.66 4.86 0.46
N SER A 34 -2.84 3.71 1.10
CA SER A 34 -3.22 2.47 0.43
C SER A 34 -4.64 2.57 -0.13
N ASP A 35 -5.06 1.58 -0.90
CA ASP A 35 -6.44 1.43 -1.41
C ASP A 35 -7.49 1.47 -0.29
N THR A 36 -7.13 1.06 0.93
CA THR A 36 -7.99 1.11 2.13
C THR A 36 -7.83 2.40 2.94
N GLY A 37 -7.16 3.42 2.40
CA GLY A 37 -6.91 4.71 3.04
C GLY A 37 -5.84 4.71 4.15
N LYS A 38 -5.08 3.62 4.34
CA LYS A 38 -4.06 3.54 5.40
C LYS A 38 -2.78 4.26 4.97
N PRO A 39 -2.12 5.05 5.85
CA PRO A 39 -0.88 5.71 5.50
C PRO A 39 0.24 4.68 5.31
N VAL A 40 0.77 4.59 4.09
CA VAL A 40 1.84 3.65 3.75
C VAL A 40 2.65 4.16 2.56
N HIS A 41 3.97 3.97 2.58
CA HIS A 41 4.77 4.23 1.37
C HIS A 41 4.51 3.15 0.33
N LYS A 42 4.54 3.52 -0.95
CA LYS A 42 4.48 2.57 -2.07
C LYS A 42 5.38 1.35 -1.87
N VAL A 43 6.66 1.60 -1.64
CA VAL A 43 7.68 0.54 -1.48
C VAL A 43 7.43 -0.34 -0.26
N CYS A 44 6.89 0.22 0.83
CA CYS A 44 6.57 -0.56 2.02
C CYS A 44 5.38 -1.48 1.76
N ALA A 45 4.37 -0.98 1.06
CA ALA A 45 3.20 -1.78 0.70
C ALA A 45 3.53 -2.88 -0.31
N GLU A 46 4.32 -2.59 -1.35
CA GLU A 46 4.80 -3.58 -2.32
C GLU A 46 5.63 -4.67 -1.61
N ALA A 47 6.59 -4.29 -0.76
CA ALA A 47 7.39 -5.24 0.02
C ALA A 47 6.53 -6.10 0.96
N TRP A 48 5.46 -5.54 1.54
CA TRP A 48 4.54 -6.29 2.37
C TRP A 48 3.74 -7.32 1.56
N THR A 49 3.24 -6.94 0.38
CA THR A 49 2.53 -7.84 -0.54
C THR A 49 3.42 -8.96 -1.04
N ASP A 50 4.68 -8.67 -1.37
CA ASP A 50 5.67 -9.68 -1.76
C ASP A 50 5.95 -10.67 -0.62
N ALA A 51 6.00 -10.19 0.63
CA ALA A 51 6.19 -11.03 1.82
C ALA A 51 4.92 -11.76 2.27
N HIS A 52 3.74 -11.25 1.92
CA HIS A 52 2.43 -11.81 2.26
C HIS A 52 1.62 -12.01 0.98
N PRO A 53 2.04 -12.93 0.09
CA PRO A 53 1.24 -13.25 -1.08
C PRO A 53 -0.14 -13.66 -0.61
N ALA A 54 -1.18 -13.04 -1.17
CA ALA A 54 -2.54 -13.43 -0.88
C ALA A 54 -2.64 -14.94 -1.12
N LYS A 55 -3.01 -15.70 -0.09
CA LYS A 55 -3.39 -17.10 -0.29
C LYS A 55 -4.61 -17.05 -1.19
N GLU A 56 -4.48 -17.62 -2.37
CA GLU A 56 -5.57 -17.95 -3.26
C GLU A 56 -6.53 -18.84 -2.44
N ASP A 57 -7.51 -18.23 -1.78
CA ASP A 57 -8.65 -18.95 -1.23
C ASP A 57 -9.58 -19.18 -2.42
N ASP A 58 -9.44 -20.39 -2.96
CA ASP A 58 -10.36 -21.13 -3.82
C ASP A 58 -11.79 -20.53 -3.85
N ARG A 59 -12.15 -19.89 -4.98
CA ARG A 59 -13.54 -19.86 -5.43
C ARG A 59 -13.69 -19.57 -6.93
#